data_AF-A0A965UTM3-F1
#
_entry.id   AF-A0A965UTM3-F1
#
_cell.length_a   1.000
_cell.length_b   1.000
_cell.length_c   1.000
_cell.angle_alpha   90.00
_cell.angle_beta   90.00
_cell.angle_gamma   90.00
#
_symmetry.space_group_name_H-M   'P 1'
#
loop_
_entity.id
_entity.type
_entity.pdbx_description
1 polymer ?
#
loop_
_entity_poly.entity_id
_entity_poly.type
_entity_poly.pdbx_seq_one_letter_code
_entity_poly.pdbx_strand_id
1 'polypeptide(L)'
;DLFKETWKRWESHRLSIGKRIGPVEAESQLIELARHGVEQAVAMIDFSIRCGAKNLITNGDHRGRPGNGAGPERKTRGQMAAEVFSR
;
A
#
# COMPACT_ATOMS: atom_id res chain seq x y z
N ASP A 1 19.18 17.53 8.35
CA ASP A 1 18.01 17.81 7.48
C ASP A 1 16.99 16.78 7.89
N LEU A 2 16.03 17.19 8.73
CA LEU A 2 15.19 16.29 9.53
C LEU A 2 14.49 15.25 8.67
N PHE A 3 13.93 15.67 7.52
CA PHE A 3 13.26 14.77 6.59
C PHE A 3 14.21 13.72 6.01
N LYS A 4 15.40 14.11 5.56
CA LYS A 4 16.39 13.16 5.02
C LYS A 4 16.81 12.12 6.05
N GLU A 5 16.95 12.51 7.31
CA GLU A 5 17.31 11.59 8.39
C GLU A 5 16.16 10.62 8.70
N THR A 6 14.94 11.12 8.77
CA THR A 6 13.74 10.29 8.98
C THR A 6 13.49 9.34 7.80
N TRP A 7 13.72 9.79 6.56
CA TRP A 7 13.64 8.93 5.37
C TRP A 7 14.67 7.79 5.40
N LYS A 8 15.91 8.05 5.79
CA LYS A 8 16.92 6.99 5.96
C LYS A 8 16.52 5.96 7.03
N ARG A 9 15.85 6.41 8.10
CA ARG A 9 15.29 5.50 9.12
C ARG A 9 14.18 4.63 8.53
N TRP A 10 13.33 5.18 7.66
CA TRP A 10 12.32 4.41 6.94
C TRP A 10 12.92 3.36 6.01
N GLU A 11 13.94 3.70 5.22
CA GLU A 11 14.63 2.73 4.37
C GLU A 11 15.23 1.58 5.18
N SER A 12 15.84 1.92 6.31
CA SER A 12 16.44 0.97 7.25
C SER A 12 15.38 0.07 7.90
N HIS A 13 14.23 0.65 8.27
CA HIS A 13 13.08 -0.07 8.79
C HIS A 13 12.51 -1.06 7.77
N ARG A 14 12.33 -0.65 6.50
CA ARG A 14 11.84 -1.55 5.43
C ARG A 14 12.79 -2.73 5.21
N LEU A 15 14.09 -2.47 5.26
CA LEU A 15 15.11 -3.51 5.18
C LEU A 15 15.03 -4.48 6.38
N SER A 16 14.82 -3.98 7.60
CA SER A 16 14.79 -4.82 8.80
C SER A 16 13.55 -5.72 8.89
N ILE A 17 12.39 -5.26 8.42
CA ILE A 17 11.13 -6.02 8.49
C ILE A 17 10.86 -6.91 7.27
N GLY A 18 11.72 -6.88 6.25
CA GLY A 18 11.54 -7.69 5.06
C GLY A 18 12.41 -7.28 3.90
N LYS A 19 11.83 -6.52 2.96
CA LYS A 19 12.47 -6.16 1.69
C LYS A 19 12.81 -4.68 1.68
N ARG A 20 14.01 -4.38 1.17
CA ARG A 20 14.41 -3.02 0.82
C ARG A 20 13.36 -2.39 -0.09
N ILE A 21 13.06 -1.12 0.16
CA ILE A 21 12.20 -0.33 -0.73
C ILE A 21 12.85 -0.23 -2.12
N GLY A 22 12.07 -0.55 -3.16
CA GLY A 22 12.51 -0.42 -4.55
C GLY A 22 12.52 1.05 -4.99
N PRO A 23 13.29 1.42 -6.03
CA PRO A 23 13.40 2.81 -6.48
C PRO A 23 12.05 3.43 -6.89
N VAL A 24 11.20 2.66 -7.58
CA VAL A 24 9.85 3.11 -8.00
C VAL A 24 8.92 3.30 -6.80
N GLU A 25 8.98 2.39 -5.81
CA GLU A 25 8.18 2.50 -4.58
C GLU A 25 8.65 3.70 -3.74
N ALA A 26 9.97 3.90 -3.64
CA ALA A 26 10.57 5.03 -2.95
C ALA A 26 10.14 6.37 -3.59
N GLU A 27 10.22 6.48 -4.91
CA GLU A 27 9.78 7.67 -5.64
C GLU A 27 8.29 7.95 -5.43
N SER A 28 7.43 6.94 -5.54
CA SER A 28 5.99 7.10 -5.31
C SER A 28 5.67 7.57 -3.88
N GLN A 29 6.37 7.04 -2.88
CA GLN A 29 6.20 7.45 -1.49
C GLN A 29 6.71 8.86 -1.24
N LEU A 30 7.85 9.24 -1.82
CA LEU A 30 8.40 10.59 -1.73
C LEU A 30 7.47 11.63 -2.37
N ILE A 31 6.89 11.32 -3.53
CA ILE A 31 5.89 12.17 -4.18
C ILE A 31 4.67 12.36 -3.28
N GLU A 32 4.19 11.28 -2.65
CA GLU A 32 3.05 11.38 -1.74
C GLU A 32 3.39 12.22 -0.50
N LEU A 33 4.54 12.00 0.14
CA LEU A 33 5.00 12.78 1.28
C LEU A 33 5.16 14.27 0.95
N ALA A 34 5.62 14.59 -0.26
CA ALA A 34 5.76 15.97 -0.72
C ALA A 34 4.42 16.74 -0.76
N ARG A 35 3.27 16.06 -0.84
CA ARG A 35 1.94 16.68 -0.85
C ARG A 35 1.48 17.21 0.51
N HIS A 36 2.06 16.70 1.60
CA HIS A 36 1.63 17.00 2.98
C HIS A 36 2.52 18.03 3.68
N GLY A 37 3.67 18.38 3.09
CA GLY A 37 4.68 19.25 3.70
C GLY A 37 5.63 18.51 4.64
N VAL A 38 6.77 19.13 4.95
CA VAL A 38 7.91 18.47 5.61
C VAL A 38 7.56 17.93 7.00
N GLU A 39 6.92 18.74 7.85
CA GLU A 39 6.60 18.34 9.24
C GLU A 39 5.62 17.17 9.28
N GLN A 40 4.56 17.25 8.47
CA GLN A 40 3.56 16.19 8.39
C GLN A 40 4.15 14.91 7.79
N ALA A 41 5.02 15.03 6.79
CA ALA A 41 5.71 13.89 6.19
C ALA A 41 6.59 13.16 7.21
N VAL A 42 7.34 13.89 8.05
CA VAL A 42 8.13 13.31 9.14
C VAL A 42 7.22 12.57 10.13
N ALA A 43 6.12 13.18 10.55
CA ALA A 43 5.17 12.56 11.47
C ALA A 43 4.55 11.27 10.90
N MET A 44 4.22 11.26 9.60
CA MET A 44 3.69 10.07 8.91
C MET A 44 4.72 8.94 8.87
N ILE A 45 5.98 9.24 8.56
CA ILE A 45 7.05 8.24 8.55
C ILE A 45 7.26 7.68 9.96
N ASP A 46 7.40 8.54 10.96
CA ASP A 46 7.63 8.11 12.34
C ASP A 46 6.48 7.25 12.86
N PHE A 47 5.23 7.62 12.57
CA PHE A 47 4.06 6.81 12.90
C PHE A 47 4.11 5.44 12.22
N SER A 48 4.43 5.40 10.91
CA SER A 48 4.51 4.16 10.13
C SER A 48 5.59 3.22 10.67
N ILE A 49 6.75 3.75 11.07
CA ILE A 49 7.84 2.99 11.71
C ILE A 49 7.35 2.41 13.04
N ARG A 50 6.74 3.25 13.91
CA ARG A 50 6.21 2.81 15.22
C ARG A 50 5.18 1.69 15.09
N CYS A 51 4.36 1.71 14.05
CA CYS A 51 3.38 0.66 13.76
C CYS A 51 3.99 -0.62 13.15
N GLY A 52 5.28 -0.63 12.83
CA GLY A 52 5.90 -1.75 12.12
C GLY A 52 5.38 -1.91 10.68
N ALA A 53 4.91 -0.82 10.08
CA ALA A 53 4.20 -0.87 8.81
C ALA A 53 5.14 -1.24 7.65
N LYS A 54 4.59 -1.99 6.68
CA LYS A 54 5.28 -2.32 5.41
C LYS A 54 5.09 -1.26 4.33
N ASN A 55 4.20 -0.30 4.55
CA ASN A 55 3.95 0.84 3.67
C ASN A 55 3.65 2.08 4.53
N LEU A 56 3.74 3.27 3.95
CA LEU A 56 3.44 4.50 4.69
C LEU A 56 1.96 4.57 5.02
N ILE A 57 1.64 4.82 6.29
CA ILE A 57 0.29 5.09 6.76
C ILE A 57 0.05 6.59 6.59
N THR A 58 -0.78 6.95 5.61
CA THR A 58 -1.17 8.35 5.35
C THR A 58 -2.61 8.57 5.77
N ASN A 59 -2.98 9.81 6.10
CA ASN A 59 -4.36 10.18 6.48
C ASN A 59 -5.41 9.87 5.38
N GLY A 60 -4.99 9.51 4.17
CA GLY A 60 -5.85 9.07 3.06
C GLY A 60 -6.07 7.55 2.98
N ASP A 61 -5.33 6.73 3.74
CA ASP A 61 -5.39 5.26 3.65
C ASP A 61 -6.75 4.69 4.11
N HIS A 62 -7.51 5.45 4.90
CA HIS A 62 -8.88 5.12 5.30
C HIS A 62 -9.94 5.40 4.22
N ARG A 63 -9.60 6.11 3.14
CA ARG A 63 -10.52 6.27 2.00
C ARG A 63 -10.41 5.02 1.16
N GLY A 64 -11.21 4.02 1.51
CA GLY A 64 -11.36 2.81 0.72
C GLY A 64 -11.35 3.16 -0.77
N ARG A 65 -10.37 2.61 -1.49
CA ARG A 65 -10.35 2.63 -2.95
C ARG A 65 -11.76 2.26 -3.38
N PRO A 66 -12.52 3.09 -4.14
CA PRO A 66 -13.72 2.59 -4.76
C PRO A 66 -13.25 1.38 -5.56
N GLY A 67 -13.69 0.20 -5.18
CA GLY A 67 -13.38 -1.02 -5.90
C GLY A 67 -13.83 -0.78 -7.32
N ASN A 68 -12.88 -0.63 -8.25
CA ASN A 68 -13.19 -0.83 -9.64
C ASN A 68 -13.74 -2.25 -9.72
N GLY A 69 -15.06 -2.34 -9.90
CA GLY A 69 -15.74 -3.58 -10.20
C GLY A 69 -15.10 -4.27 -11.40
N ALA A 70 -15.41 -5.56 -11.52
CA ALA A 70 -14.87 -6.53 -12.47
C ALA A 70 -13.54 -7.19 -12.05
N GLY A 71 -13.54 -7.86 -10.90
CA GLY A 71 -12.96 -9.21 -10.92
C GLY A 71 -13.95 -10.13 -11.63
N PRO A 72 -13.60 -10.85 -12.71
CA PRO A 72 -14.47 -11.89 -13.20
C PRO A 72 -14.63 -12.91 -12.08
N GLU A 73 -15.88 -13.18 -11.70
CA GLU A 73 -16.23 -14.24 -10.78
C GLU A 73 -15.40 -15.48 -11.11
N ARG A 74 -14.67 -15.98 -10.11
CA ARG A 74 -14.14 -17.33 -10.15
C ARG A 74 -15.35 -18.27 -10.21
N LYS A 75 -15.81 -18.61 -11.41
CA LYS A 75 -16.67 -19.77 -11.62
C LYS A 75 -15.88 -21.00 -11.20
N THR A 76 -16.13 -21.46 -9.99
CA THR A 76 -15.75 -22.79 -9.54
C THR A 76 -16.36 -23.83 -10.49
N ARG A 77 -15.57 -24.87 -10.75
CA ARG A 77 -15.68 -25.92 -11.77
C ARG A 77 -16.89 -26.88 -11.60
N GLY A 78 -18.08 -26.40 -11.23
CA GLY A 78 -19.21 -27.25 -10.81
C GLY A 78 -20.59 -26.98 -11.42
N GLN A 79 -20.76 -25.99 -12.29
CA GLN A 79 -22.08 -25.63 -12.87
C GLN A 79 -22.02 -25.55 -14.40
N MET A 80 -21.83 -26.68 -15.07
CA MET A 80 -22.19 -26.88 -16.49
C MET A 80 -22.65 -28.34 -16.73
N ALA A 81 -23.28 -28.96 -15.74
CA ALA A 81 -23.77 -30.34 -15.83
C ALA A 81 -25.12 -30.48 -15.13
N ALA A 82 -26.10 -29.64 -15.48
CA ALA A 82 -27.50 -29.80 -15.05
C ALA A 82 -28.51 -29.00 -15.89
N GLU A 83 -28.31 -28.83 -17.20
CA GLU A 83 -29.44 -28.52 -18.11
C GLU A 83 -29.34 -29.44 -19.35
N VAL A 84 -29.34 -30.72 -19.02
CA VAL A 84 -29.75 -31.83 -19.87
C VAL A 84 -31.29 -31.79 -19.91
N PHE A 85 -31.86 -31.74 -21.11
CA PHE A 85 -33.20 -32.23 -21.45
C PHE A 85 -34.39 -31.64 -20.66
N SER A 86 -35.11 -30.71 -21.28
CA SER A 86 -36.58 -30.74 -21.40
C SER A 86 -37.11 -29.49 -22.10
N ARG A 87 -37.35 -29.59 -23.41
CA ARG A 87 -38.64 -29.37 -24.09
C ARG A 87 -38.44 -29.26 -25.59
#